data_AF-A0A9W3LIC3-F1
#
_entry.id   AF-A0A9W3LIC3-F1
#
_cell.length_a   1.000
_cell.length_b   1.000
_cell.length_c   1.000
_cell.angle_alpha   90.00
_cell.angle_beta   90.00
_cell.angle_gamma   90.00
#
_symmetry.space_group_name_H-M   'P 1'
#
loop_
_entity.id
_entity.type
_entity.pdbx_description
1 polymer ?
#
loop_
_entity_poly.entity_id
_entity_poly.type
_entity_poly.pdbx_seq_one_letter_code
_entity_poly.pdbx_strand_id
1 'polypeptide(L)'
;MVQSPRENKTLKNALDAMKNTPIPVAVRTVDTGIGMKLPYIESSTVGEVAGKFSKASTAAKDDAYQLAKGTGEGEKLQRGKYANRLDKLHDKFGKLTPGQINERIKTHYKKGTPDEIEVSPDFRSKMITRERQIERILQKQIDDFNKE
;
A
#
# COMPACT_ATOMS: atom_id res chain seq x y z
N MET A 1 13.61 -4.02 40.62
CA MET A 1 13.41 -4.75 39.36
C MET A 1 12.30 -4.05 38.59
N VAL A 2 12.62 -3.37 37.48
CA VAL A 2 11.61 -2.75 36.62
C VAL A 2 11.07 -3.83 35.69
N GLN A 3 9.75 -4.06 35.70
CA GLN A 3 9.12 -5.02 34.79
C GLN A 3 9.20 -4.50 33.35
N SER A 4 9.53 -5.39 32.42
CA SER A 4 9.47 -5.07 30.99
C SER A 4 8.05 -4.63 30.61
N PRO A 5 7.87 -3.64 29.71
CA PRO A 5 6.55 -3.26 29.21
C PRO A 5 5.74 -4.43 28.66
N ARG A 6 6.40 -5.47 28.14
CA ARG A 6 5.76 -6.71 27.66
C ARG A 6 5.24 -7.62 28.79
N GLU A 7 5.79 -7.50 29.99
CA GLU A 7 5.47 -8.33 31.16
C GLU A 7 4.56 -7.61 32.16
N ASN A 8 4.29 -6.32 31.93
CA ASN A 8 3.42 -5.52 32.78
C ASN A 8 1.95 -5.94 32.59
N LYS A 9 1.37 -6.54 33.63
CA LYS A 9 -0.02 -7.03 33.65
C LYS A 9 -1.05 -5.92 33.39
N THR A 10 -0.80 -4.71 33.90
CA THR A 10 -1.71 -3.57 33.72
C THR A 10 -1.77 -3.15 32.25
N LEU A 11 -0.61 -3.07 31.57
CA LEU A 11 -0.56 -2.73 30.15
C LEU A 11 -1.19 -3.82 29.28
N LYS A 12 -0.99 -5.09 29.63
CA LYS A 12 -1.62 -6.21 28.93
C LYS A 12 -3.14 -6.15 29.03
N ASN A 13 -3.67 -5.94 30.23
CA ASN A 13 -5.11 -5.83 30.44
C ASN A 13 -5.71 -4.61 29.72
N ALA A 14 -5.01 -3.48 29.72
CA ALA A 14 -5.44 -2.29 29.01
C ALA A 14 -5.49 -2.54 27.49
N LEU A 15 -4.47 -3.19 26.92
CA LEU A 15 -4.44 -3.53 25.50
C LEU A 15 -5.53 -4.55 25.13
N ASP A 16 -5.77 -5.54 25.97
CA ASP A 16 -6.82 -6.53 25.75
C ASP A 16 -8.22 -5.88 25.84
N ALA A 17 -8.43 -4.94 26.77
CA ALA A 17 -9.66 -4.15 26.84
C ALA A 17 -9.85 -3.33 25.55
N MET A 18 -8.81 -2.62 25.08
CA MET A 18 -8.88 -1.84 23.83
C MET A 18 -9.23 -2.69 22.62
N LYS A 19 -8.62 -3.87 22.48
CA LYS A 19 -8.89 -4.79 21.36
C LYS A 19 -10.33 -5.26 21.33
N ASN A 20 -10.96 -5.42 22.49
CA ASN A 20 -12.33 -5.90 22.65
C ASN A 20 -13.38 -4.77 22.62
N THR A 21 -12.95 -3.50 22.53
CA THR A 21 -13.87 -2.37 22.42
C THR A 21 -14.67 -2.45 21.11
N PRO A 22 -16.01 -2.44 21.15
CA PRO A 22 -16.85 -2.39 19.95
C PRO A 22 -16.75 -1.03 19.26
N ILE A 23 -16.65 -1.04 17.93
CA ILE A 23 -16.66 0.14 17.06
C ILE A 23 -17.67 -0.05 15.93
N PRO A 24 -18.38 1.01 15.50
CA PRO A 24 -19.31 0.93 14.38
C PRO A 24 -18.56 0.72 13.06
N VAL A 25 -19.02 -0.22 12.23
CA VAL A 25 -18.38 -0.55 10.94
C VAL A 25 -19.29 -0.34 9.74
N ALA A 26 -20.60 -0.48 9.91
CA ALA A 26 -21.56 -0.29 8.82
C ALA A 26 -22.95 0.07 9.35
N VAL A 27 -23.77 0.65 8.47
CA VAL A 27 -25.22 0.79 8.70
C VAL A 27 -25.92 -0.23 7.82
N ARG A 28 -26.75 -1.07 8.44
CA ARG A 28 -27.57 -2.08 7.75
C ARG A 28 -29.04 -1.84 8.01
N THR A 29 -29.89 -2.51 7.26
CA THR A 29 -31.33 -2.52 7.50
C THR A 29 -31.77 -3.94 7.81
N VAL A 30 -32.66 -4.09 8.79
CA VAL A 30 -33.35 -5.35 9.08
C VAL A 30 -34.79 -5.23 8.63
N ASP A 31 -35.26 -6.21 7.86
CA ASP A 31 -36.66 -6.31 7.48
C ASP A 31 -37.43 -6.89 8.68
N THR A 32 -38.46 -6.17 9.13
CA THR A 32 -39.26 -6.60 10.27
C THR A 32 -40.38 -7.57 9.86
N GLY A 33 -40.53 -7.88 8.58
CA GLY A 33 -41.56 -8.78 8.06
C GLY A 33 -42.95 -8.16 7.95
N ILE A 34 -43.13 -6.92 8.43
CA ILE A 34 -44.38 -6.14 8.34
C ILE A 34 -44.31 -5.00 7.31
N GLY A 35 -43.37 -5.09 6.36
CA GLY A 35 -43.17 -4.07 5.34
C GLY A 35 -42.41 -2.82 5.81
N MET A 36 -41.79 -2.87 7.00
CA MET A 36 -40.89 -1.82 7.49
C MET A 36 -39.44 -2.31 7.53
N LYS A 37 -38.49 -1.43 7.17
CA LYS A 37 -37.06 -1.68 7.29
C LYS A 37 -36.48 -0.76 8.35
N LEU A 38 -35.89 -1.33 9.39
CA LEU A 38 -35.26 -0.59 10.48
C LEU A 38 -33.75 -0.51 10.28
N PRO A 39 -33.15 0.68 10.26
CA PRO A 39 -31.70 0.82 10.22
C PRO A 39 -31.09 0.44 11.57
N TYR A 40 -29.94 -0.22 11.53
CA TYR A 40 -29.12 -0.49 12.71
C TYR A 40 -27.63 -0.35 12.37
N ILE A 41 -26.85 -0.10 13.41
CA ILE A 41 -25.39 0.01 13.29
C ILE A 41 -24.82 -1.38 13.57
N GLU A 42 -24.10 -1.92 12.59
CA GLU A 42 -23.26 -3.09 12.80
C GLU A 42 -21.96 -2.65 13.47
N SER A 43 -21.56 -3.33 14.54
CA SER A 43 -20.30 -3.10 15.24
C SER A 43 -19.37 -4.31 15.12
N SER A 44 -18.07 -4.06 15.20
CA SER A 44 -17.01 -5.07 15.28
C SER A 44 -16.00 -4.62 16.32
N THR A 45 -15.12 -5.50 16.79
CA THR A 45 -14.10 -5.09 17.77
C THR A 45 -12.91 -4.40 17.09
N VAL A 46 -12.22 -3.50 17.80
CA VAL A 46 -10.99 -2.86 17.30
C VAL A 46 -9.95 -3.91 16.85
N GLY A 47 -9.80 -4.99 17.62
CA GLY A 47 -8.88 -6.09 17.30
C GLY A 47 -9.22 -6.80 16.00
N GLU A 48 -10.50 -7.07 15.73
CA GLU A 48 -10.96 -7.69 14.48
C GLU A 48 -10.73 -6.80 13.27
N VAL A 49 -11.04 -5.50 13.38
CA VAL A 49 -10.83 -4.54 12.28
C VAL A 49 -9.35 -4.40 11.97
N ALA A 50 -8.51 -4.25 12.99
CA ALA A 50 -7.06 -4.20 12.83
C ALA A 50 -6.51 -5.50 12.21
N GLY A 51 -7.04 -6.66 12.61
CA GLY A 51 -6.68 -7.96 12.04
C GLY A 51 -7.05 -8.09 10.56
N LYS A 52 -8.28 -7.71 10.19
CA LYS A 52 -8.75 -7.71 8.79
C LYS A 52 -7.94 -6.74 7.94
N PHE A 53 -7.67 -5.53 8.43
CA PHE A 53 -6.84 -4.53 7.75
C PHE A 53 -5.42 -5.03 7.54
N SER A 54 -4.80 -5.64 8.56
CA SER A 54 -3.44 -6.18 8.46
C SER A 54 -3.35 -7.27 7.39
N LYS A 55 -4.31 -8.21 7.36
CA LYS A 55 -4.36 -9.27 6.33
C LYS A 55 -4.54 -8.70 4.93
N ALA A 56 -5.48 -7.76 4.77
CA ALA A 56 -5.71 -7.09 3.49
C ALA A 56 -4.46 -6.30 3.04
N SER A 57 -3.79 -5.62 3.97
CA SER A 57 -2.57 -4.87 3.69
C SER A 57 -1.41 -5.77 3.30
N THR A 58 -1.23 -6.92 3.94
CA THR A 58 -0.21 -7.90 3.56
C THR A 58 -0.49 -8.45 2.17
N ALA A 59 -1.73 -8.87 1.88
CA ALA A 59 -2.11 -9.35 0.55
C ALA A 59 -1.87 -8.28 -0.53
N ALA A 60 -2.26 -7.03 -0.28
CA ALA A 60 -2.02 -5.92 -1.20
C ALA A 60 -0.52 -5.62 -1.41
N LYS A 61 0.29 -5.73 -0.36
CA LYS A 61 1.76 -5.58 -0.46
C LYS A 61 2.39 -6.73 -1.23
N ASP A 62 1.95 -7.95 -1.00
CA ASP A 62 2.43 -9.13 -1.71
C ASP A 62 2.05 -9.06 -3.20
N ASP A 63 0.83 -8.63 -3.53
CA ASP A 63 0.39 -8.42 -4.92
C ASP A 63 1.19 -7.29 -5.60
N ALA A 64 1.41 -6.17 -4.91
CA ALA A 64 2.23 -5.07 -5.42
C ALA A 64 3.70 -5.50 -5.60
N TYR A 65 4.23 -6.32 -4.69
CA TYR A 65 5.57 -6.88 -4.79
C TYR A 65 5.67 -7.87 -5.95
N GLN A 66 4.69 -8.76 -6.14
CA GLN A 66 4.61 -9.66 -7.30
C GLN A 66 4.45 -8.91 -8.62
N LEU A 67 3.69 -7.81 -8.64
CA LEU A 67 3.54 -6.93 -9.79
C LEU A 67 4.87 -6.22 -10.12
N ALA A 68 5.59 -5.73 -9.12
CA ALA A 68 6.92 -5.13 -9.29
C ALA A 68 8.00 -6.14 -9.68
N LYS A 69 7.88 -7.40 -9.24
CA LYS A 69 8.78 -8.50 -9.61
C LYS A 69 8.43 -9.15 -10.95
N GLY A 70 7.35 -8.72 -11.62
CA GLY A 70 6.94 -9.23 -12.93
C GLY A 70 6.36 -10.65 -12.91
N THR A 71 5.99 -11.18 -11.73
CA THR A 71 5.45 -12.54 -11.56
C THR A 71 3.94 -12.56 -11.27
N GLY A 72 3.30 -11.41 -11.12
CA GLY A 72 1.88 -11.31 -10.83
C GLY A 72 0.98 -11.79 -11.99
N GLU A 73 -0.11 -12.48 -11.66
CA GLU A 73 -1.11 -13.03 -12.59
C GLU A 73 -1.85 -11.98 -13.46
N GLY A 74 -1.42 -10.72 -13.46
CA GLY A 74 -1.90 -9.66 -14.35
C GLY A 74 -1.71 -9.97 -15.84
N GLU A 75 -0.82 -10.91 -16.20
CA GLU A 75 -0.73 -11.42 -17.58
C GLU A 75 -2.02 -12.10 -18.06
N LYS A 76 -2.80 -12.75 -17.18
CA LYS A 76 -3.97 -13.53 -17.60
C LYS A 76 -5.15 -12.65 -18.02
N LEU A 77 -5.32 -11.48 -17.40
CA LEU A 77 -6.46 -10.59 -17.70
C LEU A 77 -6.27 -9.77 -18.99
N GLN A 78 -5.04 -9.57 -19.46
CA GLN A 78 -4.76 -8.81 -20.70
C GLN A 78 -4.25 -9.66 -21.88
N ARG A 79 -3.80 -10.91 -21.67
CA ARG A 79 -3.41 -11.80 -22.78
C ARG A 79 -4.52 -11.94 -23.81
N GLY A 80 -5.79 -12.03 -23.40
CA GLY A 80 -6.91 -12.26 -24.32
C GLY A 80 -7.05 -11.23 -25.44
N LYS A 81 -6.66 -9.96 -25.23
CA LYS A 81 -6.78 -8.90 -26.25
C LYS A 81 -5.49 -8.63 -27.05
N TYR A 82 -4.34 -9.02 -26.51
CA TYR A 82 -3.04 -8.65 -27.09
C TYR A 82 -2.06 -9.81 -27.29
N ALA A 83 -2.45 -11.07 -27.02
CA ALA A 83 -1.60 -12.25 -27.20
C ALA A 83 -0.97 -12.31 -28.60
N ASN A 84 -1.77 -12.09 -29.65
CA ASN A 84 -1.30 -12.09 -31.03
C ASN A 84 -0.27 -10.98 -31.34
N ARG A 85 -0.30 -9.86 -30.61
CA ARG A 85 0.71 -8.80 -30.75
C ARG A 85 1.96 -9.13 -29.95
N LEU A 86 1.80 -9.76 -28.78
CA LEU A 86 2.90 -10.18 -27.93
C LEU A 86 3.76 -11.24 -28.63
N ASP A 87 3.14 -12.24 -29.25
CA ASP A 87 3.85 -13.29 -29.98
C ASP A 87 4.58 -12.73 -31.20
N LYS A 88 3.95 -11.81 -31.96
CA LYS A 88 4.63 -11.08 -33.06
C LYS A 88 5.84 -10.26 -32.58
N LEU A 89 5.76 -9.68 -31.38
CA LEU A 89 6.88 -8.93 -30.81
C LEU A 89 7.99 -9.87 -30.33
N HIS A 90 7.63 -11.02 -29.75
CA HIS A 90 8.58 -12.06 -29.35
C HIS A 90 9.31 -12.68 -30.54
N ASP A 91 8.63 -12.92 -31.66
CA ASP A 91 9.26 -13.42 -32.89
C ASP A 91 10.21 -12.38 -33.51
N LYS A 92 9.85 -11.09 -33.41
CA LYS A 92 10.65 -10.00 -34.00
C LYS A 92 11.86 -9.59 -33.14
N PHE A 93 11.72 -9.62 -31.82
CA PHE A 93 12.71 -9.07 -30.90
C PHE A 93 13.29 -10.09 -29.90
N GLY A 94 12.80 -11.33 -29.91
CA GLY A 94 13.16 -12.35 -28.94
C GLY A 94 12.52 -12.12 -27.57
N LYS A 95 12.35 -13.18 -26.77
CA LYS A 95 11.94 -13.08 -25.37
C LYS A 95 13.16 -12.77 -24.50
N LEU A 96 13.17 -11.60 -23.87
CA LEU A 96 14.20 -11.24 -22.91
C LEU A 96 13.88 -11.81 -21.53
N THR A 97 14.87 -12.42 -20.91
CA THR A 97 14.76 -12.86 -19.52
C THR A 97 14.70 -11.63 -18.58
N PRO A 98 14.08 -11.75 -17.39
CA PRO A 98 14.07 -10.68 -16.40
C PRO A 98 15.46 -10.13 -16.06
N GLY A 99 16.48 -10.99 -16.05
CA GLY A 99 17.88 -10.60 -15.86
C GLY A 99 18.41 -9.70 -16.98
N GLN A 100 18.13 -10.04 -18.24
CA GLN A 100 18.52 -9.22 -19.40
C GLN A 100 17.76 -7.90 -19.47
N ILE A 101 16.49 -7.87 -19.03
CA ILE A 101 15.71 -6.63 -18.90
C ILE A 101 16.35 -5.72 -17.87
N ASN A 102 16.73 -6.26 -16.70
CA ASN A 102 17.35 -5.47 -15.64
C ASN A 102 18.72 -4.90 -16.05
N GLU A 103 19.55 -5.69 -16.74
CA GLU A 103 20.83 -5.21 -17.29
C GLU A 103 20.64 -4.16 -18.39
N ARG A 104 19.60 -4.30 -19.23
CA ARG A 104 19.20 -3.23 -20.16
C ARG A 104 18.77 -1.98 -19.40
N ILE A 105 17.86 -2.06 -18.43
CA ILE A 105 17.40 -0.88 -17.67
C ILE A 105 18.58 -0.16 -16.98
N LYS A 106 19.49 -0.91 -16.35
CA LYS A 106 20.71 -0.34 -15.74
C LYS A 106 21.60 0.38 -16.75
N THR A 107 21.73 -0.14 -17.98
CA THR A 107 22.57 0.47 -19.02
C THR A 107 21.94 1.70 -19.69
N HIS A 108 20.64 1.94 -19.52
CA HIS A 108 19.92 3.09 -20.09
C HIS A 108 19.80 4.28 -19.12
N TYR A 109 20.11 4.13 -17.82
CA TYR A 109 20.20 5.28 -16.91
C TYR A 109 21.62 5.83 -16.88
N LYS A 110 21.97 6.66 -17.86
CA LYS A 110 23.25 7.39 -17.93
C LYS A 110 22.99 8.88 -17.92
N LYS A 111 23.33 9.54 -16.80
CA LYS A 111 23.21 10.99 -16.61
C LYS A 111 23.91 11.74 -17.76
N GLY A 112 23.21 12.64 -18.46
CA GLY A 112 23.76 13.43 -19.57
C GLY A 112 23.77 12.74 -20.94
N THR A 113 22.82 11.82 -21.21
CA THR A 113 22.64 11.22 -22.55
C THR A 113 21.29 11.61 -23.18
N PRO A 114 21.10 11.48 -24.50
CA PRO A 114 19.86 11.89 -25.20
C PRO A 114 18.57 11.20 -24.72
N ASP A 115 18.71 10.07 -24.01
CA ASP A 115 17.60 9.31 -23.41
C ASP A 115 17.27 9.77 -21.98
N GLU A 116 17.87 10.86 -21.50
CA GLU A 116 17.47 11.52 -20.26
C GLU A 116 16.03 12.00 -20.43
N ILE A 117 15.12 11.45 -19.62
CA ILE A 117 13.73 11.91 -19.59
C ILE A 117 13.78 13.36 -19.11
N GLU A 118 13.59 14.30 -20.04
CA GLU A 118 13.58 15.72 -19.76
C GLU A 118 12.39 16.04 -18.85
N VAL A 119 12.65 16.08 -17.55
CA VAL A 119 11.66 16.47 -16.56
C VAL A 119 11.55 18.00 -16.61
N SER A 120 10.37 18.52 -16.95
CA SER A 120 10.17 19.97 -17.06
C SER A 120 10.70 20.69 -15.80
N PRO A 121 11.44 21.82 -15.95
CA PRO A 121 11.98 22.57 -14.82
C PRO A 121 10.91 22.96 -13.79
N ASP A 122 9.70 23.19 -14.28
CA ASP A 122 8.51 23.53 -13.49
C ASP A 122 8.06 22.39 -12.58
N PHE A 123 7.99 21.17 -13.13
CA PHE A 123 7.68 19.96 -12.35
C PHE A 123 8.77 19.71 -11.30
N ARG A 124 10.04 19.85 -11.68
CA ARG A 124 11.18 19.68 -10.77
C ARG A 124 11.14 20.67 -9.61
N SER A 125 10.81 21.93 -9.89
CA SER A 125 10.68 22.99 -8.87
C SER A 125 9.51 22.73 -7.91
N LYS A 126 8.38 22.24 -8.44
CA LYS A 126 7.22 21.83 -7.63
C LYS A 126 7.57 20.66 -6.70
N MET A 127 8.29 19.66 -7.20
CA MET A 127 8.72 18.51 -6.40
C MET A 127 9.65 18.93 -5.26
N ILE A 128 10.67 19.76 -5.54
CA ILE A 128 11.61 20.26 -4.53
C ILE A 128 10.88 21.05 -3.43
N THR A 129 9.88 21.86 -3.81
CA THR A 129 9.09 22.62 -2.85
C THR A 129 8.26 21.70 -1.96
N ARG A 130 7.68 20.65 -2.54
CA ARG A 130 6.87 19.67 -1.82
C ARG A 130 7.71 18.83 -0.85
N GLU A 131 8.91 18.43 -1.26
CA GLU A 131 9.89 17.75 -0.38
C GLU A 131 10.25 18.62 0.83
N ARG A 132 10.61 19.91 0.62
CA ARG A 132 10.90 20.83 1.74
C ARG A 132 9.72 21.05 2.69
N GLN A 133 8.50 21.07 2.17
CA GLN A 133 7.30 21.19 3.01
C GLN A 133 7.14 19.97 3.91
N ILE A 134 7.35 18.77 3.37
CA ILE A 134 7.28 17.53 4.13
C ILE A 134 8.37 17.49 5.20
N GLU A 135 9.61 17.86 4.88
CA GLU A 135 10.72 17.92 5.84
C GLU A 135 10.41 18.87 7.01
N ARG A 136 9.84 20.04 6.75
CA ARG A 136 9.45 20.99 7.81
C ARG A 136 8.36 20.43 8.71
N ILE A 137 7.38 19.73 8.15
CA ILE A 137 6.29 19.12 8.91
C ILE A 137 6.86 18.01 9.81
N LEU A 138 7.72 17.16 9.26
CA LEU A 138 8.36 16.08 10.02
C LEU A 138 9.24 16.64 11.13
N GLN A 139 10.05 17.66 10.86
CA GLN A 139 10.90 18.27 11.87
C GLN A 139 10.08 18.89 13.00
N LYS A 140 9.00 19.60 12.67
CA LYS A 140 8.09 20.18 13.68
C LYS A 140 7.47 19.10 14.56
N GLN A 141 7.05 17.97 13.99
CA GLN A 141 6.51 16.84 14.76
C GLN A 141 7.55 16.23 15.70
N ILE A 142 8.81 16.14 15.26
CA ILE A 142 9.92 15.67 16.11
C ILE A 142 10.18 16.65 17.26
N ASP A 143 10.20 17.96 16.97
CA ASP A 143 10.46 18.99 17.97
C ASP A 143 9.33 19.09 19.01
N ASP A 144 8.08 18.95 18.56
CA ASP A 144 6.90 18.93 19.44
C ASP A 144 6.92 17.65 20.32
N PHE A 145 7.36 16.51 19.79
CA PHE A 145 7.51 15.27 20.55
C PHE A 145 8.63 15.34 21.61
N ASN A 146 9.73 16.05 21.33
CA ASN A 146 10.87 16.19 22.25
C ASN A 146 10.67 17.26 23.34
N LYS A 147 9.54 17.99 23.32
CA LYS A 147 9.19 19.01 24.33
C LYS A 147 8.33 18.49 25.48
N GLU A 148 7.79 17.27 25.38
CA GLU A 148 7.16 16.53 26.49
C GLU A 148 8.20 15.72 27.28
#